data_AF-A0A202B5X2-F1
#
_entry.id   AF-A0A202B5X2-F1
#
_cell.length_a   1.000
_cell.length_b   1.000
_cell.length_c   1.000
_cell.angle_alpha   90.00
_cell.angle_beta   90.00
_cell.angle_gamma   90.00
#
_symmetry.space_group_name_H-M   'P 1'
#
loop_
_entity.id
_entity.type
_entity.pdbx_description
1 polymer ?
#
loop_
_entity_poly.entity_id
_entity_poly.type
_entity_poly.pdbx_seq_one_letter_code
_entity_poly.pdbx_strand_id
1 'polypeptide(L)'
;MALPHNDDKEYLMMNASIPLLCLALAAPIASAAGAPQAMLENYLAKDAAGMRLQEYPAARYFANYQDEPGWDMVTLITGYGVQPQQCGPRRCEFVVRYQLDPTRPSDEQAKPHPKGGEEKARYVVVKQGGGWKIDSGSMREPHVKRGTLR
;
A
#
# COMPACT_ATOMS: atom_id res chain seq x y z
N MET A 1 -88.33 4.08 16.80
CA MET A 1 -87.16 4.99 16.68
C MET A 1 -85.92 4.12 16.70
N ALA A 2 -85.02 4.30 15.72
CA ALA A 2 -83.65 3.76 15.58
C ALA A 2 -83.41 2.23 15.39
N LEU A 3 -82.84 1.93 14.21
CA LEU A 3 -81.90 0.85 13.82
C LEU A 3 -80.54 0.96 14.59
N PRO A 4 -79.46 0.18 14.31
CA PRO A 4 -79.24 -1.22 13.87
C PRO A 4 -78.01 -1.90 14.59
N HIS A 5 -77.50 -2.99 13.98
CA HIS A 5 -76.09 -3.41 13.84
C HIS A 5 -75.49 -4.33 14.93
N ASN A 6 -75.10 -5.57 14.61
CA ASN A 6 -74.02 -6.10 13.72
C ASN A 6 -72.70 -6.26 14.48
N ASP A 7 -72.00 -7.33 14.09
CA ASP A 7 -70.72 -7.90 14.52
C ASP A 7 -69.73 -7.02 15.29
N ASP A 8 -68.85 -7.67 16.07
CA ASP A 8 -67.53 -7.24 16.57
C ASP A 8 -67.40 -7.46 18.09
N LYS A 9 -66.35 -8.00 18.72
CA LYS A 9 -64.95 -8.37 18.46
C LYS A 9 -64.61 -9.35 19.62
N GLU A 10 -63.68 -10.27 19.50
CA GLU A 10 -62.32 -10.05 20.02
C GLU A 10 -61.31 -10.87 19.20
N TYR A 11 -60.76 -10.22 18.17
CA TYR A 11 -59.40 -10.47 17.70
C TYR A 11 -58.45 -9.63 18.58
N LEU A 12 -57.57 -10.27 19.35
CA LEU A 12 -56.31 -9.68 19.80
C LEU A 12 -55.27 -10.81 19.83
N MET A 13 -54.79 -11.20 18.64
CA MET A 13 -53.48 -10.78 18.11
C MET A 13 -52.32 -11.13 19.06
N MET A 14 -51.77 -12.29 18.75
CA MET A 14 -50.39 -12.74 18.97
C MET A 14 -49.41 -11.55 18.93
N ASN A 15 -48.90 -11.14 20.09
CA ASN A 15 -47.76 -10.22 20.17
C ASN A 15 -46.51 -10.96 19.68
N ALA A 16 -46.27 -10.89 18.38
CA ALA A 16 -45.03 -11.27 17.75
C ALA A 16 -43.94 -10.27 18.18
N SER A 17 -43.24 -10.58 19.26
CA SER A 17 -41.99 -9.90 19.59
C SER A 17 -40.92 -10.35 18.59
N ILE A 18 -40.78 -9.60 17.50
CA ILE A 18 -39.67 -9.73 16.55
C ILE A 18 -38.43 -9.20 17.28
N PRO A 19 -37.44 -10.04 17.65
CA PRO A 19 -36.16 -9.50 18.05
C PRO A 19 -35.55 -8.83 16.81
N LEU A 20 -35.46 -7.49 16.83
CA LEU A 20 -34.63 -6.75 15.88
C LEU A 20 -33.19 -7.24 16.09
N LEU A 21 -32.81 -8.25 15.32
CA LEU A 21 -31.42 -8.65 15.16
C LEU A 21 -30.77 -7.52 14.36
N CYS A 22 -30.24 -6.51 15.05
CA CYS A 22 -29.30 -5.57 14.47
C CYS A 22 -28.09 -6.37 14.00
N LEU A 23 -28.11 -6.82 12.74
CA LEU A 23 -26.91 -7.18 12.01
C LEU A 23 -26.05 -5.92 11.96
N ALA A 24 -25.21 -5.75 12.97
CA ALA A 24 -24.05 -4.91 12.87
C ALA A 24 -23.23 -5.47 11.71
N LEU A 25 -23.37 -4.83 10.55
CA LEU A 25 -22.43 -4.96 9.44
C LEU A 25 -21.07 -4.57 10.00
N ALA A 26 -20.34 -5.55 10.52
CA ALA A 26 -18.91 -5.48 10.69
C ALA A 26 -18.34 -5.37 9.27
N ALA A 27 -18.40 -4.16 8.71
CA ALA A 27 -17.62 -3.82 7.53
C ALA A 27 -16.18 -4.19 7.90
N PRO A 28 -15.50 -5.03 7.10
CA PRO A 28 -14.10 -5.30 7.35
C PRO A 28 -13.43 -3.94 7.36
N ILE A 29 -12.84 -3.58 8.50
CA ILE A 29 -12.01 -2.39 8.63
C ILE A 29 -10.79 -2.72 7.78
N ALA A 30 -10.92 -2.54 6.46
CA ALA A 30 -9.79 -2.54 5.57
C ALA A 30 -8.90 -1.43 6.13
N SER A 31 -7.77 -1.84 6.74
CA SER A 31 -6.76 -0.92 7.23
C SER A 31 -6.58 0.15 6.15
N ALA A 32 -6.59 1.44 6.51
CA ALA A 32 -6.45 2.55 5.55
C ALA A 32 -5.18 2.41 4.68
N ALA A 33 -4.26 1.53 5.09
CA ALA A 33 -3.10 1.11 4.33
C ALA A 33 -3.38 0.14 3.16
N GLY A 34 -4.47 -0.63 3.12
CA GLY A 34 -4.62 -1.81 2.23
C GLY A 34 -4.28 -1.57 0.76
N ALA A 35 -5.05 -0.73 0.07
CA ALA A 35 -4.78 -0.37 -1.33
C ALA A 35 -3.46 0.41 -1.55
N PRO A 36 -3.11 1.43 -0.73
CA PRO A 36 -1.84 2.14 -0.91
C PRO A 36 -0.61 1.25 -0.65
N GLN A 37 -0.68 0.33 0.30
CA GLN A 37 0.39 -0.60 0.64
C GLN A 37 0.61 -1.61 -0.48
N ALA A 38 -0.47 -2.21 -1.01
CA ALA A 38 -0.37 -3.14 -2.14
C ALA A 38 0.25 -2.48 -3.38
N MET A 39 -0.06 -1.20 -3.63
CA MET A 39 0.56 -0.43 -4.71
C MET A 39 2.07 -0.23 -4.47
N LEU A 40 2.45 0.17 -3.25
CA LEU A 40 3.85 0.34 -2.88
C LEU A 40 4.64 -0.98 -2.95
N GLU A 41 4.10 -2.07 -2.42
CA GLU A 41 4.73 -3.40 -2.47
C GLU A 41 4.92 -3.88 -3.91
N ASN A 42 3.94 -3.65 -4.80
CA ASN A 42 4.09 -3.96 -6.22
C ASN A 42 5.21 -3.15 -6.88
N TYR A 43 5.34 -1.87 -6.55
CA TYR A 43 6.46 -1.05 -7.00
C TYR A 43 7.80 -1.60 -6.47
N LEU A 44 7.91 -1.85 -5.17
CA LEU A 44 9.15 -2.33 -4.54
C LEU A 44 9.58 -3.71 -5.04
N ALA A 45 8.64 -4.61 -5.32
CA ALA A 45 8.94 -5.93 -5.89
C ALA A 45 9.55 -5.80 -7.29
N LYS A 46 9.03 -4.87 -8.09
CA LYS A 46 9.55 -4.57 -9.41
C LYS A 46 10.89 -3.85 -9.37
N ASP A 47 11.03 -2.88 -8.48
CA ASP A 47 12.29 -2.18 -8.25
C ASP A 47 13.39 -3.19 -7.90
N ALA A 48 13.14 -4.03 -6.87
CA ALA A 48 14.02 -5.10 -6.43
C ALA A 48 14.37 -6.15 -7.52
N ALA A 49 13.48 -6.34 -8.50
CA ALA A 49 13.72 -7.20 -9.66
C ALA A 49 14.60 -6.55 -10.74
N GLY A 50 15.00 -5.29 -10.56
CA GLY A 50 15.83 -4.55 -11.51
C GLY A 50 15.00 -3.77 -12.55
N MET A 51 13.82 -3.26 -12.19
CA MET A 51 12.95 -2.47 -13.11
C MET A 51 13.56 -1.14 -13.62
N ARG A 52 14.85 -0.83 -13.40
CA ARG A 52 15.56 0.14 -14.26
C ARG A 52 16.59 -0.60 -15.11
N LEU A 53 16.24 -0.72 -16.39
CA LEU A 53 17.10 -0.71 -17.58
C LEU A 53 16.30 -0.98 -18.87
N GLN A 54 15.11 -1.60 -18.81
CA GLN A 54 14.37 -2.00 -20.04
C GLN A 54 12.87 -1.69 -20.10
N GLU A 55 12.19 -1.38 -18.99
CA GLU A 55 10.73 -1.15 -19.00
C GLU A 55 10.37 0.30 -18.67
N TYR A 56 10.33 1.11 -19.72
CA TYR A 56 9.54 2.33 -19.73
C TYR A 56 8.04 1.98 -19.57
N PRO A 57 7.25 2.70 -18.74
CA PRO A 57 7.62 3.81 -17.87
C PRO A 57 7.32 3.53 -16.40
N ALA A 58 8.37 3.48 -15.57
CA ALA A 58 8.27 3.54 -14.10
C ALA A 58 7.43 4.76 -13.63
N ALA A 59 7.33 5.81 -14.46
CA ALA A 59 6.47 6.99 -14.28
C ALA A 59 5.03 6.65 -13.84
N ARG A 60 4.47 5.50 -14.24
CA ARG A 60 3.12 5.10 -13.82
C ARG A 60 2.97 4.93 -12.30
N TYR A 61 4.05 4.72 -11.55
CA TYR A 61 4.01 4.56 -10.09
C TYR A 61 4.09 5.89 -9.35
N PHE A 62 4.43 6.99 -10.04
CA PHE A 62 4.80 8.24 -9.41
C PHE A 62 3.78 9.34 -9.67
N ALA A 63 3.53 10.18 -8.66
CA ALA A 63 2.65 11.34 -8.77
C ALA A 63 3.32 12.45 -9.59
N ASN A 64 4.63 12.59 -9.39
CA ASN A 64 5.55 13.43 -10.14
C ASN A 64 6.76 12.56 -10.51
N TYR A 65 7.08 12.48 -11.79
CA TYR A 65 8.21 11.72 -12.32
C TYR A 65 9.16 12.67 -13.02
N GLN A 66 10.41 12.69 -12.57
CA GLN A 66 11.53 13.36 -13.21
C GLN A 66 12.71 12.39 -13.12
N ASP A 67 13.38 12.14 -14.24
CA ASP A 67 14.65 11.40 -14.24
C ASP A 67 15.73 12.33 -13.63
N GLU A 68 16.40 11.90 -12.57
CA GLU A 68 17.45 12.68 -11.90
C GLU A 68 18.86 12.03 -12.09
N PRO A 69 19.97 12.77 -11.89
CA PRO A 69 21.32 12.19 -11.91
C PRO A 69 21.53 11.16 -10.77
N GLY A 70 22.24 10.06 -11.04
CA GLY A 70 22.50 8.99 -10.05
C GLY A 70 21.61 7.75 -10.19
N TRP A 71 20.74 7.77 -11.21
CA TRP A 71 19.83 6.69 -11.60
C TRP A 71 20.56 5.44 -12.15
N ASP A 72 21.86 5.54 -12.40
CA ASP A 72 22.73 4.48 -12.95
C ASP A 72 23.32 3.55 -11.88
N MET A 73 23.20 3.91 -10.59
CA MET A 73 23.66 3.07 -9.49
C MET A 73 22.52 2.23 -8.89
N VAL A 74 22.88 1.11 -8.27
CA VAL A 74 21.97 0.23 -7.53
C VAL A 74 22.41 0.05 -6.07
N THR A 75 21.46 -0.12 -5.17
CA THR A 75 21.67 -0.58 -3.80
C THR A 75 21.33 -2.06 -3.76
N LEU A 76 22.30 -2.90 -3.39
CA LEU A 76 22.09 -4.35 -3.35
C LEU A 76 21.40 -4.74 -2.05
N ILE A 77 20.33 -5.53 -2.15
CA ILE A 77 19.56 -6.00 -1.00
C ILE A 77 19.36 -7.50 -1.02
N THR A 78 19.15 -8.06 0.17
CA THR A 78 18.64 -9.43 0.35
C THR A 78 17.11 -9.43 0.50
N GLY A 79 16.53 -8.38 1.09
CA GLY A 79 15.09 -8.24 1.24
C GLY A 79 14.66 -6.87 1.78
N TYR A 80 13.35 -6.69 1.91
CA TYR A 80 12.76 -5.51 2.51
C TYR A 80 11.45 -5.83 3.24
N GLY A 81 11.03 -4.95 4.14
CA GLY A 81 9.72 -4.99 4.80
C GLY A 81 9.04 -3.63 4.78
N VAL A 82 7.71 -3.61 4.60
CA VAL A 82 6.90 -2.39 4.52
C VAL A 82 6.07 -2.24 5.80
N GLN A 83 6.19 -1.10 6.47
CA GLN A 83 5.43 -0.80 7.68
C GLN A 83 4.61 0.49 7.49
N PRO A 84 3.26 0.44 7.53
CA PRO A 84 2.46 1.65 7.51
C PRO A 84 2.71 2.48 8.77
N GLN A 85 2.70 3.80 8.63
CA GLN A 85 2.88 4.75 9.73
C GLN A 85 1.61 5.58 9.97
N GLN A 86 1.24 6.39 8.98
CA GLN A 86 0.10 7.31 9.06
C GLN A 86 -0.68 7.23 7.76
N CYS A 87 -1.92 6.76 7.82
CA CYS A 87 -2.74 6.56 6.63
C CYS A 87 -4.10 7.20 6.79
N GLY A 88 -4.41 8.07 5.83
CA GLY A 88 -5.69 8.72 5.66
C GLY A 88 -6.30 8.41 4.29
N PRO A 89 -7.46 9.00 3.96
CA PRO A 89 -8.24 8.62 2.79
C PRO A 89 -7.58 8.92 1.43
N ARG A 90 -6.60 9.84 1.41
CA ARG A 90 -5.92 10.28 0.17
C ARG A 90 -4.39 10.29 0.26
N ARG A 91 -3.83 9.94 1.41
CA ARG A 91 -2.38 9.96 1.67
C ARG A 91 -2.04 8.91 2.71
N CYS A 92 -0.95 8.18 2.49
CA CYS A 92 -0.46 7.19 3.44
C CYS A 92 1.08 7.21 3.43
N GLU A 93 1.66 7.14 4.62
CA GLU A 93 3.10 7.13 4.83
C GLU A 93 3.56 5.75 5.27
N PHE A 94 4.67 5.30 4.70
CA PHE A 94 5.29 4.02 4.96
C PHE A 94 6.75 4.20 5.34
N VAL A 95 7.23 3.33 6.23
CA VAL A 95 8.65 3.08 6.44
C VAL A 95 8.97 1.74 5.82
N VAL A 96 9.90 1.75 4.87
CA VAL A 96 10.46 0.55 4.24
C VAL A 96 11.82 0.30 4.84
N ARG A 97 12.05 -0.92 5.34
CA ARG A 97 13.35 -1.34 5.88
C ARG A 97 13.99 -2.30 4.90
N TYR A 98 15.15 -1.93 4.37
CA TYR A 98 15.95 -2.74 3.44
C TYR A 98 17.06 -3.45 4.19
N GLN A 99 17.28 -4.72 3.88
CA GLN A 99 18.45 -5.48 4.33
C GLN A 99 19.48 -5.47 3.21
N LEU A 100 20.59 -4.76 3.43
CA LEU A 100 21.65 -4.53 2.45
C LEU A 100 22.56 -5.75 2.32
N ASP A 101 22.85 -6.14 1.09
CA ASP A 101 23.83 -7.19 0.76
C ASP A 101 25.24 -6.60 0.68
N PRO A 102 26.28 -7.11 1.37
CA PRO A 102 27.62 -6.51 1.31
C PRO A 102 28.18 -6.38 -0.12
N THR A 103 28.51 -5.16 -0.55
CA THR A 103 29.12 -4.91 -1.86
C THR A 103 30.60 -5.31 -1.91
N ARG A 104 31.06 -5.69 -3.10
CA ARG A 104 32.47 -6.02 -3.42
C ARG A 104 33.05 -5.01 -4.41
N PRO A 105 34.38 -4.90 -4.52
CA PRO A 105 35.02 -4.03 -5.52
C PRO A 105 34.63 -4.37 -6.98
N SER A 106 34.15 -5.59 -7.25
CA SER A 106 33.66 -6.02 -8.57
C SER A 106 32.25 -5.53 -8.92
N ASP A 107 31.51 -4.94 -7.98
CA ASP A 107 30.14 -4.48 -8.19
C ASP A 107 30.13 -3.03 -8.71
N GLU A 108 30.62 -2.81 -9.94
CA GLU A 108 30.93 -1.47 -10.47
C GLU A 108 29.73 -0.49 -10.55
N GLN A 109 28.50 -1.01 -10.58
CA GLN A 109 27.27 -0.19 -10.60
C GLN A 109 26.55 -0.15 -9.24
N ALA A 110 27.15 -0.70 -8.18
CA ALA A 110 26.54 -0.69 -6.86
C ALA A 110 27.03 0.48 -6.00
N LYS A 111 26.11 1.14 -5.29
CA LYS A 111 26.45 2.09 -4.21
C LYS A 111 27.26 1.33 -3.14
N PRO A 112 28.47 1.78 -2.76
CA PRO A 112 29.29 1.02 -1.82
C PRO A 112 28.66 0.88 -0.43
N HIS A 113 28.46 -0.36 0.02
CA HIS A 113 28.09 -0.74 1.38
C HIS A 113 28.77 -2.08 1.77
N PRO A 114 30.10 -2.09 1.99
CA PRO A 114 30.90 -3.32 2.13
C PRO A 114 30.60 -4.14 3.40
N LYS A 115 29.82 -3.60 4.32
CA LYS A 115 29.39 -4.29 5.56
C LYS A 115 27.93 -4.78 5.51
N GLY A 116 27.20 -4.47 4.44
CA GLY A 116 25.74 -4.64 4.42
C GLY A 116 25.06 -3.79 5.50
N GLY A 117 23.98 -4.31 6.10
CA GLY A 117 23.26 -3.67 7.21
C GLY A 117 21.79 -3.42 6.92
N GLU A 118 21.17 -2.50 7.66
CA GLU A 118 19.79 -2.07 7.44
C GLU A 118 19.75 -0.60 6.98
N GLU A 119 18.96 -0.31 5.95
CA GLU A 119 18.65 1.06 5.53
C GLU A 119 17.13 1.30 5.61
N LYS A 120 16.73 2.46 6.11
CA LYS A 120 15.31 2.84 6.24
C LYS A 120 14.96 3.92 5.24
N ALA A 121 13.90 3.70 4.49
CA ALA A 121 13.34 4.69 3.60
C ALA A 121 11.92 5.08 4.00
N ARG A 122 11.62 6.38 3.95
CA ARG A 122 10.25 6.87 4.10
C ARG A 122 9.64 7.03 2.71
N TYR A 123 8.46 6.44 2.50
CA TYR A 123 7.64 6.63 1.30
C TYR A 123 6.33 7.32 1.65
N VAL A 124 5.94 8.29 0.84
CA VAL A 124 4.62 8.91 0.89
C VAL A 124 3.89 8.51 -0.38
N VAL A 125 2.69 7.97 -0.24
CA VAL A 125 1.80 7.66 -1.36
C VAL A 125 0.53 8.49 -1.26
N VAL A 126 0.05 8.97 -2.41
CA VAL A 126 -1.12 9.85 -2.54
C VAL A 126 -2.12 9.30 -3.55
N LYS A 127 -3.39 9.63 -3.36
CA LYS A 127 -4.46 9.26 -4.30
C LYS A 127 -4.62 10.34 -5.38
N GLN A 128 -4.31 10.00 -6.63
CA GLN A 128 -4.32 10.88 -7.79
C GLN A 128 -4.88 10.15 -9.03
N GLY A 129 -5.76 10.81 -9.78
CA GLY A 129 -6.33 10.23 -11.01
C GLY A 129 -7.04 8.90 -10.81
N GLY A 130 -7.64 8.67 -9.64
CA GLY A 130 -8.31 7.42 -9.28
C GLY A 130 -7.38 6.30 -8.76
N GLY A 131 -6.05 6.46 -8.85
CA GLY A 131 -5.07 5.47 -8.37
C GLY A 131 -4.22 5.99 -7.22
N TRP A 132 -3.49 5.08 -6.56
CA TRP A 132 -2.43 5.45 -5.62
C TRP A 132 -1.11 5.60 -6.37
N LYS A 133 -0.34 6.63 -5.99
CA LYS A 133 0.94 6.97 -6.60
C LYS A 133 1.94 7.35 -5.51
N ILE A 134 3.21 7.08 -5.73
CA ILE A 134 4.30 7.53 -4.86
C ILE A 134 4.53 9.02 -5.11
N ASP A 135 4.39 9.81 -4.06
CA ASP A 135 4.63 11.25 -4.05
C ASP A 135 6.11 11.55 -3.75
N SER A 136 6.66 10.91 -2.72
CA SER A 136 8.07 11.01 -2.31
C SER A 136 8.59 9.68 -1.73
N GLY A 137 9.91 9.50 -1.77
CA GLY A 137 10.59 8.29 -1.30
C GLY A 137 12.09 8.54 -1.14
N SER A 138 12.66 8.37 0.06
CA SER A 138 14.08 8.68 0.31
C SER A 138 15.07 7.68 -0.31
N MET A 139 14.57 6.53 -0.78
CA MET A 139 15.29 5.58 -1.63
C MET A 139 14.56 5.36 -2.96
N ARG A 140 13.95 6.42 -3.51
CA ARG A 140 13.64 6.43 -4.96
C ARG A 140 14.91 6.28 -5.81
N GLU A 141 16.07 6.55 -5.21
CA GLU A 141 17.39 6.69 -5.83
C GLU A 141 18.46 6.23 -4.81
N PRO A 142 19.45 5.40 -5.19
CA PRO A 142 19.55 4.57 -6.39
C PRO A 142 18.56 3.38 -6.35
N HIS A 143 18.34 2.66 -7.48
CA HIS A 143 17.46 1.47 -7.51
C HIS A 143 17.84 0.49 -6.46
N VAL A 144 16.86 -0.22 -5.93
CA VAL A 144 17.13 -1.38 -5.11
C VAL A 144 17.17 -2.61 -6.01
N LYS A 145 18.23 -3.42 -5.98
CA LYS A 145 18.31 -4.68 -6.75
C LYS A 145 18.59 -5.85 -5.81
N ARG A 146 17.92 -6.98 -6.01
CA ARG A 146 18.24 -8.23 -5.32
C ARG A 146 19.34 -9.00 -6.05
N GLY A 147 20.36 -9.44 -5.31
CA GLY A 147 21.44 -10.30 -5.81
C GLY A 147 22.67 -9.55 -6.32
N THR A 148 23.58 -10.26 -6.99
CA THR A 148 24.84 -9.70 -7.50
C THR A 148 24.68 -9.01 -8.85
N LEU A 149 25.47 -7.97 -9.10
CA LEU A 149 25.78 -7.53 -10.45
C LEU A 149 26.72 -8.61 -11.03
N ARG A 150 26.31 -9.26 -12.13
CA ARG A 150 27.16 -10.21 -12.86
C ARG A 150 27.67 -9.53 -14.10
#